data_AF-A0A7X8L9C6-F1
#
_entry.id   AF-A0A7X8L9C6-F1
#
_cell.length_a   1.000
_cell.length_b   1.000
_cell.length_c   1.000
_cell.angle_alpha   90.00
_cell.angle_beta   90.00
_cell.angle_gamma   90.00
#
_symmetry.space_group_name_H-M   'P 1'
#
loop_
_entity.id
_entity.type
_entity.pdbx_description
1 polymer ?
#
loop_
_entity_poly.entity_id
_entity_poly.type
_entity_poly.pdbx_seq_one_letter_code
_entity_poly.pdbx_strand_id
1 'polypeptide(L)' 'MEKVVVLGWGYIGLPTSIILADADYDVTGVDINL' A
#
# COMPACT_ATOMS: atom_id res chain seq x y z
N MET A 1 3.94 -12.22 9.22
CA MET A 1 3.71 -10.93 8.56
C MET A 1 3.65 -11.19 7.07
N GLU A 2 2.46 -11.04 6.48
CA GLU A 2 2.28 -11.23 5.04
C GLU A 2 2.71 -9.96 4.30
N LYS A 3 3.28 -10.14 3.10
CA LYS A 3 3.77 -9.03 2.28
C LYS A 3 2.74 -8.65 1.24
N VAL A 4 2.42 -7.37 1.14
CA VAL A 4 1.45 -6.85 0.18
C VAL A 4 2.11 -5.77 -0.67
N VAL A 5 1.91 -5.86 -1.98
CA VAL A 5 2.33 -4.82 -2.93
C VAL A 5 1.10 -4.09 -3.45
N VAL A 6 1.05 -2.78 -3.27
CA VAL A 6 -0.02 -1.92 -3.80
C VAL A 6 0.50 -1.17 -5.01
N LEU A 7 -0.06 -1.47 -6.19
CA LEU A 7 0.29 -0.82 -7.45
C LEU A 7 -0.67 0.34 -7.73
N GLY A 8 -0.12 1.56 -7.81
CA GLY A 8 -0.83 2.81 -8.03
C GLY A 8 -1.28 3.46 -6.72
N TRP A 9 -0.69 4.59 -6.37
CA TRP A 9 -0.97 5.40 -5.16
C TRP A 9 -1.83 6.62 -5.45
N GLY A 10 -2.86 6.43 -6.26
CA GLY A 10 -3.95 7.40 -6.38
C GLY A 10 -4.83 7.43 -5.13
N TYR A 11 -6.00 8.06 -5.27
CA TYR A 11 -7.01 8.20 -4.21
C TYR A 11 -7.37 6.89 -3.49
N ILE A 12 -7.25 5.74 -4.15
CA ILE A 12 -7.57 4.43 -3.56
C ILE A 12 -6.32 3.77 -2.96
N GLY A 13 -5.23 3.70 -3.71
CA GLY A 13 -4.08 2.89 -3.31
C GLY A 13 -3.34 3.43 -2.11
N LEU A 14 -3.23 4.76 -1.96
CA LEU A 14 -2.58 5.36 -0.79
C LEU A 14 -3.33 5.06 0.53
N PRO A 15 -4.62 5.40 0.68
CA PRO A 15 -5.34 5.09 1.92
C PRO A 15 -5.48 3.58 2.16
N THR A 16 -5.59 2.77 1.09
CA THR A 16 -5.60 1.30 1.24
C THR A 16 -4.28 0.79 1.81
N SER A 17 -3.14 1.31 1.35
CA SER A 17 -1.82 0.95 1.87
C SER A 17 -1.69 1.26 3.35
N ILE A 18 -2.25 2.38 3.80
CA ILE A 18 -2.26 2.79 5.22
C ILE A 18 -3.10 1.83 6.05
N ILE A 19 -4.31 1.48 5.61
CA ILE A 19 -5.19 0.53 6.31
C ILE A 19 -4.53 -0.85 6.42
N LEU A 20 -3.86 -1.31 5.36
CA LEU A 20 -3.13 -2.58 5.38
C LEU A 20 -1.93 -2.55 6.34
N ALA A 21 -1.18 -1.45 6.38
CA ALA A 21 -0.08 -1.29 7.31
C ALA A 21 -0.55 -1.25 8.78
N ASP A 22 -1.68 -0.58 9.06
CA ASP A 22 -2.32 -0.56 10.39
C ASP A 22 -2.83 -1.96 10.81
N ALA A 23 -3.14 -2.81 9.85
CA ALA A 23 -3.51 -4.21 10.06
C ALA A 23 -2.30 -5.18 10.12
N ASP A 24 -1.10 -4.68 10.42
CA ASP A 24 0.14 -5.46 10.57
C ASP A 24 0.61 -6.21 9.30
N TYR A 25 0.27 -5.71 8.10
CA TYR A 25 0.88 -6.19 6.86
C TYR A 25 2.19 -5.45 6.55
N ASP A 26 3.16 -6.15 5.94
CA ASP A 26 4.37 -5.53 5.39
C ASP A 26 4.06 -4.99 3.99
N VAL A 27 3.71 -3.70 3.93
CA VAL A 27 3.20 -3.05 2.71
C VAL A 27 4.32 -2.31 1.98
N THR A 28 4.52 -2.66 0.71
CA THR A 28 5.29 -1.86 -0.23
C THR A 28 4.35 -1.29 -1.27
N GLY A 29 4.32 0.02 -1.44
CA GLY A 29 3.58 0.61 -2.55
C GLY A 29 4.48 1.12 -3.64
N VAL A 30 3.93 1.14 -4.86
CA VAL A 30 4.62 1.51 -6.09
C VAL A 30 3.69 2.40 -6.89
N ASP A 31 4.16 3.59 -7.26
CA ASP A 31 3.48 4.44 -8.23
C ASP A 31 4.40 4.68 -9.43
N ILE A 32 3.85 5.18 -10.54
CA ILE A 32 4.70 5.59 -11.67
C ILE A 32 5.39 6.93 -11.40
N ASN A 33 4.85 7.73 -10.47
CA ASN A 33 5.34 9.08 -10.16
C ASN A 33 6.10 9.17 -8.83
N LEU A 34 6.20 8.07 -8.07
CA LEU A 34 6.83 7.96 -6.75
C LEU A 34 7.51 6.60 -6.61
#